data_AF-A0A945TMW2-F1
#
_entry.id   AF-A0A945TMW2-F1
#
_cell.length_a   1.000
_cell.length_b   1.000
_cell.length_c   1.000
_cell.angle_alpha   90.00
_cell.angle_beta   90.00
_cell.angle_gamma   90.00
#
_symmetry.space_group_name_H-M   'P 1'
#
loop_
_entity.id
_entity.type
_entity.pdbx_description
1 polymer ?
#
loop_
_entity_poly.entity_id
_entity_poly.type
_entity_poly.pdbx_seq_one_letter_code
_entity_poly.pdbx_strand_id
1 'polypeptide(L)'
;MAKSPYKPYTPKPEQMALVPEMSGNTVNGLGETEFRQPTHVYWSEPKNIPHGGLQKFFFEQNPDNPAIVEARANRDELTAAAVLPVSGPPLQQPAQQWSQQLAGYAGTIELELFGITAFNPDWAFQGVELDYKWVIVIGVAHDYEKIKTAPEDIAGAEVIRQYGRAKKASKDVATWIRNRGWDSFANTGPMAGTMVMIPAAIECGFGELGKHGSIINKEYGSSFRLSCVLTNVPLIPTPRQSYDVDDFCSRCRVCENACPPGAIGPEKATVRGEEKWYVDFDKCIPFFNENYGCSICISICPWSIPDRGPRIVEQLLRRKEKLNSLVEE
;
A
#
# COMPACT_ATOMS: atom_id res chain seq x y z
N MET A 1 -1.58 11.17 25.03
CA MET A 1 -2.19 9.98 24.42
C MET A 1 -2.06 8.83 25.41
N ALA A 2 -3.10 8.03 25.61
CA ALA A 2 -2.98 6.82 26.42
C ALA A 2 -1.96 5.87 25.77
N LYS A 3 -1.15 5.18 26.58
CA LYS A 3 -0.25 4.14 26.09
C LYS A 3 -1.09 3.04 25.43
N SER A 4 -0.59 2.46 24.33
CA SER A 4 -1.26 1.34 23.65
C SER A 4 -1.60 0.23 24.66
N PRO A 5 -2.83 -0.32 24.67
CA PRO A 5 -3.20 -1.39 25.59
C PRO A 5 -2.45 -2.69 25.30
N TYR A 6 -1.80 -2.78 24.13
CA TYR A 6 -0.97 -3.92 23.71
C TYR A 6 0.50 -3.78 24.12
N LYS A 7 0.84 -2.82 25.01
CA LYS A 7 2.21 -2.64 25.55
C LYS A 7 2.28 -3.08 27.02
N PRO A 8 3.36 -3.79 27.43
CA PRO A 8 4.45 -4.29 26.60
C PRO A 8 4.01 -5.47 25.72
N TYR A 9 4.64 -5.61 24.55
CA TYR A 9 4.43 -6.76 23.65
C TYR A 9 5.65 -7.68 23.72
N THR A 10 5.40 -8.99 23.81
CA THR A 10 6.41 -10.05 23.73
C THR A 10 5.95 -11.07 22.67
N PRO A 11 6.72 -11.30 21.60
CA PRO A 11 6.37 -12.28 20.58
C PRO A 11 6.23 -13.71 21.09
N LYS A 12 5.36 -14.48 20.45
CA LYS A 12 5.23 -15.92 20.67
C LYS A 12 6.55 -16.68 20.41
N PRO A 13 7.06 -17.51 21.35
CA PRO A 13 8.32 -18.23 21.18
C PRO A 13 8.37 -19.13 19.92
N GLU A 14 7.26 -19.78 19.59
CA GLU A 14 7.14 -20.64 18.40
C GLU A 14 7.33 -19.88 17.09
N GLN A 15 6.89 -18.61 17.03
CA GLN A 15 7.15 -17.73 15.90
C GLN A 15 8.62 -17.31 15.87
N MET A 16 9.19 -16.97 17.03
CA MET A 16 10.59 -16.53 17.11
C MET A 16 11.56 -17.63 16.69
N ALA A 17 11.21 -18.90 16.87
CA ALA A 17 11.96 -20.04 16.36
C ALA A 17 11.98 -20.14 14.82
N LEU A 18 11.10 -19.42 14.12
CA LEU A 18 11.02 -19.37 12.65
C LEU A 18 11.72 -18.15 12.03
N VAL A 19 12.26 -17.25 12.86
CA VAL A 19 13.00 -16.07 12.39
C VAL A 19 14.33 -16.54 11.78
N PRO A 20 14.62 -16.19 10.51
CA PRO A 20 15.90 -16.56 9.89
C PRO A 20 17.07 -15.77 10.52
N GLU A 21 18.30 -16.24 10.30
CA GLU A 21 19.50 -15.49 10.71
C GLU A 21 19.60 -14.13 10.03
N MET A 22 19.11 -14.02 8.79
CA MET A 22 19.12 -12.79 8.00
C MET A 22 17.96 -11.87 8.40
N SER A 23 18.28 -10.69 8.91
CA SER A 23 17.32 -9.63 9.20
C SER A 23 16.53 -9.21 7.96
N GLY A 24 15.20 -9.02 8.11
CA GLY A 24 14.36 -8.48 7.05
C GLY A 24 14.59 -6.99 6.80
N ASN A 25 15.15 -6.26 7.77
CA ASN A 25 15.66 -4.92 7.56
C ASN A 25 16.83 -4.92 6.56
N THR A 26 17.74 -5.90 6.68
CA THR A 26 18.84 -6.09 5.72
C THR A 26 18.32 -6.44 4.33
N VAL A 27 17.36 -7.37 4.20
CA VAL A 27 16.79 -7.71 2.88
C VAL A 27 16.11 -6.48 2.24
N ASN A 28 15.42 -5.67 3.04
CA ASN A 28 14.83 -4.40 2.60
C ASN A 28 15.88 -3.34 2.22
N GLY A 29 17.15 -3.53 2.58
CA GLY A 29 18.23 -2.59 2.30
C GLY A 29 18.29 -1.40 3.24
N LEU A 30 17.87 -1.58 4.50
CA LEU A 30 18.09 -0.58 5.54
C LEU A 30 19.59 -0.33 5.74
N GLY A 31 20.00 0.94 5.66
CA GLY A 31 21.39 1.39 5.78
C GLY A 31 22.19 1.35 4.49
N GLU A 32 21.64 0.83 3.39
CA GLU A 32 22.31 0.86 2.09
C GLU A 32 22.24 2.26 1.48
N THR A 33 23.38 2.84 1.13
CA THR A 33 23.49 4.18 0.54
C THR A 33 23.39 4.21 -0.98
N GLU A 34 23.62 3.07 -1.63
CA GLU A 34 23.49 2.94 -3.08
C GLU A 34 22.10 2.46 -3.46
N PHE A 35 21.62 2.95 -4.60
CA PHE A 35 20.34 2.51 -5.12
C PHE A 35 20.40 1.04 -5.57
N ARG A 36 19.33 0.30 -5.23
CA ARG A 36 18.97 -0.95 -5.89
C ARG A 36 17.45 -1.16 -5.87
N GLN A 37 16.96 -1.93 -6.81
CA GLN A 37 15.58 -2.41 -6.83
C GLN A 37 15.22 -3.16 -5.52
N PRO A 38 13.94 -3.12 -5.11
CA PRO A 38 13.48 -3.86 -3.94
C PRO A 38 13.63 -5.38 -4.09
N THR A 39 13.80 -6.06 -2.97
CA THR A 39 13.83 -7.54 -2.89
C THR A 39 12.61 -8.03 -2.11
N HIS A 40 12.09 -9.20 -2.44
CA HIS A 40 10.98 -9.81 -1.71
C HIS A 40 11.44 -10.26 -0.32
N VAL A 41 11.03 -9.54 0.72
CA VAL A 41 11.22 -9.96 2.12
C VAL A 41 10.04 -10.81 2.60
N TYR A 42 8.84 -10.45 2.19
CA TYR A 42 7.56 -11.01 2.60
C TYR A 42 6.54 -10.88 1.47
N TRP A 43 5.39 -11.54 1.64
CA TRP A 43 4.30 -11.60 0.65
C TRP A 43 4.70 -12.20 -0.69
N SER A 44 5.55 -13.22 -0.64
CA SER A 44 6.00 -14.01 -1.79
C SER A 44 5.86 -15.49 -1.54
N GLU A 45 6.07 -16.31 -2.57
CA GLU A 45 6.11 -17.77 -2.43
C GLU A 45 7.07 -18.17 -1.28
N PRO A 46 6.57 -18.72 -0.15
CA PRO A 46 7.36 -18.87 1.07
C PRO A 46 8.66 -19.66 0.90
N LYS A 47 8.71 -20.64 -0.01
CA LYS A 47 9.94 -21.41 -0.24
C LYS A 47 11.06 -20.59 -0.91
N ASN A 48 10.75 -19.43 -1.48
CA ASN A 48 11.67 -18.59 -2.24
C ASN A 48 12.21 -17.40 -1.43
N ILE A 49 11.82 -17.23 -0.16
CA ILE A 49 12.23 -16.08 0.67
C ILE A 49 12.78 -16.54 2.02
N PRO A 50 13.78 -15.84 2.60
CA PRO A 50 14.34 -16.20 3.90
C PRO A 50 13.30 -16.25 5.03
N HIS A 51 12.32 -15.34 4.99
CA HIS A 51 11.28 -15.20 6.02
C HIS A 51 10.06 -16.12 5.77
N GLY A 52 10.21 -17.13 4.91
CA GLY A 52 9.12 -18.03 4.52
C GLY A 52 8.48 -18.78 5.69
N GLY A 53 9.26 -19.15 6.71
CA GLY A 53 8.76 -19.76 7.94
C GLY A 53 7.80 -18.84 8.69
N LEU A 54 8.19 -17.58 8.91
CA LEU A 54 7.34 -16.56 9.51
C LEU A 54 6.08 -16.29 8.70
N GLN A 55 6.18 -16.24 7.36
CA GLN A 55 5.02 -16.02 6.51
C GLN A 55 4.01 -17.17 6.60
N LYS A 56 4.49 -18.41 6.70
CA LYS A 56 3.61 -19.57 6.95
C LYS A 56 2.92 -19.46 8.30
N PHE A 57 3.65 -19.07 9.35
CA PHE A 57 3.09 -18.84 10.68
C PHE A 57 1.92 -17.84 10.64
N PHE A 58 2.03 -16.75 9.88
CA PHE A 58 0.92 -15.80 9.68
C PHE A 58 -0.32 -16.45 9.08
N PHE A 59 -0.17 -17.31 8.06
CA PHE A 59 -1.31 -17.97 7.42
C PHE A 59 -2.01 -18.98 8.35
N GLU A 60 -1.25 -19.56 9.28
CA GLU A 60 -1.76 -20.50 10.29
C GLU A 60 -2.47 -19.79 11.45
N GLN A 61 -2.35 -18.47 11.58
CA GLN A 61 -3.04 -17.75 12.64
C GLN A 61 -4.55 -17.63 12.36
N ASN A 62 -5.31 -17.92 13.41
CA ASN A 62 -6.76 -17.73 13.51
C ASN A 62 -7.57 -18.38 12.35
N PRO A 63 -7.38 -19.69 12.10
CA PRO A 63 -7.99 -20.37 10.95
C PRO A 63 -9.51 -20.46 11.05
N ASP A 64 -10.06 -20.45 12.27
CA ASP A 64 -11.48 -20.73 12.52
C ASP A 64 -12.33 -19.46 12.71
N ASN A 65 -11.76 -18.26 12.55
CA ASN A 65 -12.53 -17.03 12.72
C ASN A 65 -13.54 -16.84 11.57
N PRO A 66 -14.86 -16.83 11.83
CA PRO A 66 -15.87 -16.85 10.76
C PRO A 66 -15.78 -15.66 9.80
N ALA A 67 -15.56 -14.44 10.32
CA ALA A 67 -15.47 -13.23 9.50
C ALA A 67 -14.23 -13.25 8.59
N ILE A 68 -13.13 -13.82 9.08
CA ILE A 68 -11.88 -13.96 8.33
C ILE A 68 -12.01 -15.06 7.27
N VAL A 69 -12.63 -16.18 7.61
CA VAL A 69 -12.89 -17.30 6.69
C VAL A 69 -13.77 -16.84 5.53
N GLU A 70 -14.89 -16.15 5.82
CA GLU A 70 -15.77 -15.60 4.79
C GLU A 70 -15.04 -14.59 3.89
N ALA A 71 -14.29 -13.65 4.48
CA ALA A 71 -13.54 -12.67 3.72
C ALA A 71 -12.45 -13.32 2.83
N ARG A 72 -11.79 -14.39 3.31
CA ARG A 72 -10.80 -15.16 2.52
C ARG A 72 -11.48 -15.89 1.37
N ALA A 73 -12.60 -16.59 1.62
CA ALA A 73 -13.34 -17.30 0.58
C ALA A 73 -13.75 -16.36 -0.57
N ASN A 74 -14.36 -15.22 -0.25
CA ASN A 74 -14.75 -14.22 -1.24
C ASN A 74 -13.55 -13.69 -2.06
N ARG A 75 -12.41 -13.45 -1.41
CA ARG A 75 -11.18 -13.02 -2.07
C ARG A 75 -10.58 -14.12 -2.95
N ASP A 76 -10.68 -15.37 -2.54
CA ASP A 76 -10.09 -16.51 -3.24
C ASP A 76 -10.88 -16.83 -4.52
N GLU A 77 -12.22 -16.68 -4.50
CA GLU A 77 -13.05 -16.69 -5.72
C GLU A 77 -12.60 -15.63 -6.73
N LEU A 78 -12.41 -14.39 -6.26
CA LEU A 78 -11.88 -13.30 -7.10
C LEU A 78 -10.46 -13.57 -7.58
N THR A 79 -9.67 -14.38 -6.85
CA THR A 79 -8.32 -14.79 -7.26
C THR A 79 -8.39 -15.80 -8.39
N ALA A 80 -9.27 -16.79 -8.29
CA ALA A 80 -9.49 -17.83 -9.28
C ALA A 80 -10.08 -17.29 -10.60
N ALA A 81 -10.87 -16.21 -10.56
CA ALA A 81 -11.44 -15.60 -11.75
C ALA A 81 -10.36 -15.14 -12.75
N ALA A 82 -10.37 -15.66 -13.96
CA ALA A 82 -9.36 -15.31 -14.97
C ALA A 82 -9.58 -13.88 -15.53
N VAL A 83 -8.48 -13.18 -15.83
CA VAL A 83 -8.54 -12.00 -16.70
C VAL A 83 -8.65 -12.48 -18.14
N LEU A 84 -9.64 -12.00 -18.88
CA LEU A 84 -9.88 -12.43 -20.26
C LEU A 84 -8.63 -12.22 -21.14
N PRO A 85 -8.42 -13.04 -22.19
CA PRO A 85 -7.33 -12.82 -23.14
C PRO A 85 -7.54 -11.52 -23.93
N VAL A 86 -6.48 -11.03 -24.56
CA VAL A 86 -6.56 -9.88 -25.48
C VAL A 86 -7.48 -10.22 -26.64
N SER A 87 -8.42 -9.33 -26.95
CA SER A 87 -9.40 -9.49 -28.02
C SER A 87 -9.06 -8.60 -29.21
N GLY A 88 -8.82 -9.21 -30.37
CA GLY A 88 -8.58 -8.51 -31.62
C GLY A 88 -7.28 -7.69 -31.66
N PRO A 89 -7.04 -6.95 -32.76
CA PRO A 89 -5.90 -6.05 -32.87
C PRO A 89 -6.04 -4.81 -31.98
N PRO A 90 -4.94 -4.19 -31.51
CA PRO A 90 -4.99 -3.01 -30.66
C PRO A 90 -5.73 -1.85 -31.33
N LEU A 91 -6.81 -1.39 -30.72
CA LEU A 91 -7.55 -0.21 -31.20
C LEU A 91 -6.63 1.02 -31.15
N GLN A 92 -6.55 1.74 -32.26
CA GLN A 92 -5.73 2.95 -32.37
C GLN A 92 -6.58 4.19 -32.13
N GLN A 93 -6.22 4.95 -31.11
CA GLN A 93 -6.81 6.26 -30.81
C GLN A 93 -5.84 7.11 -29.98
N PRO A 94 -6.01 8.44 -29.92
CA PRO A 94 -5.14 9.32 -29.14
C PRO A 94 -5.13 8.99 -27.64
N ALA A 95 -4.00 9.21 -26.98
CA ALA A 95 -3.82 8.97 -25.55
C ALA A 95 -4.84 9.73 -24.67
N GLN A 96 -5.25 10.93 -25.10
CA GLN A 96 -6.28 11.72 -24.42
C GLN A 96 -7.62 10.99 -24.40
N GLN A 97 -8.03 10.39 -25.52
CA GLN A 97 -9.29 9.66 -25.63
C GLN A 97 -9.25 8.37 -24.81
N TRP A 98 -8.12 7.66 -24.81
CA TRP A 98 -7.91 6.50 -23.94
C TRP A 98 -8.07 6.85 -22.47
N SER A 99 -7.37 7.89 -22.03
CA SER A 99 -7.35 8.31 -20.62
C SER A 99 -8.74 8.74 -20.15
N GLN A 100 -9.47 9.49 -20.99
CA GLN A 100 -10.84 9.91 -20.69
C GLN A 100 -11.81 8.72 -20.62
N GLN A 101 -11.75 7.80 -21.57
CA GLN A 101 -12.62 6.62 -21.58
C GLN A 101 -12.33 5.69 -20.39
N LEU A 102 -11.06 5.51 -20.06
CA LEU A 102 -10.64 4.68 -18.94
C LEU A 102 -11.04 5.30 -17.60
N ALA A 103 -10.86 6.61 -17.42
CA ALA A 103 -11.36 7.33 -16.24
C ALA A 103 -12.89 7.26 -16.13
N GLY A 104 -13.59 7.40 -17.27
CA GLY A 104 -15.04 7.22 -17.34
C GLY A 104 -15.47 5.82 -16.91
N TYR A 105 -14.78 4.78 -17.37
CA TYR A 105 -15.02 3.41 -16.94
C TYR A 105 -14.69 3.18 -15.46
N ALA A 106 -13.57 3.71 -14.98
CA ALA A 106 -13.18 3.63 -13.58
C ALA A 106 -14.25 4.22 -12.65
N GLY A 107 -14.91 5.31 -13.07
CA GLY A 107 -16.04 5.91 -12.36
C GLY A 107 -17.33 5.07 -12.34
N THR A 108 -17.38 3.93 -13.06
CA THR A 108 -18.52 2.99 -13.04
C THR A 108 -18.29 1.75 -12.19
N ILE A 109 -17.07 1.56 -11.66
CA ILE A 109 -16.71 0.39 -10.84
C ILE A 109 -16.41 0.82 -9.41
N GLU A 110 -16.44 -0.15 -8.48
CA GLU A 110 -16.26 0.11 -7.05
C GLU A 110 -14.79 0.37 -6.68
N LEU A 111 -14.36 1.63 -6.81
CA LEU A 111 -13.09 2.15 -6.33
C LEU A 111 -13.23 3.58 -5.84
N GLU A 112 -12.29 4.02 -5.01
CA GLU A 112 -12.27 5.39 -4.47
C GLU A 112 -11.19 6.26 -5.09
N LEU A 113 -10.08 5.66 -5.52
CA LEU A 113 -8.96 6.38 -6.13
C LEU A 113 -8.55 5.70 -7.45
N PHE A 114 -8.32 6.52 -8.47
CA PHE A 114 -7.84 6.10 -9.78
C PHE A 114 -6.76 7.08 -10.26
N GLY A 115 -5.60 6.57 -10.66
CA GLY A 115 -4.48 7.37 -11.10
C GLY A 115 -3.69 6.68 -12.20
N ILE A 116 -2.97 7.46 -13.00
CA ILE A 116 -2.13 6.96 -14.09
C ILE A 116 -0.74 7.56 -13.93
N THR A 117 0.30 6.75 -14.04
CA THR A 117 1.67 7.23 -14.12
C THR A 117 2.48 6.40 -15.10
N ALA A 118 3.58 6.96 -15.61
CA ALA A 118 4.54 6.19 -16.37
C ALA A 118 5.17 5.12 -15.46
N PHE A 119 5.40 3.92 -16.00
CA PHE A 119 6.10 2.87 -15.26
C PHE A 119 7.58 3.22 -15.13
N ASN A 120 8.11 3.15 -13.90
CA ASN A 120 9.54 3.17 -13.65
C ASN A 120 10.02 1.75 -13.30
N PRO A 121 10.97 1.17 -14.06
CA PRO A 121 11.58 -0.13 -13.78
C PRO A 121 12.17 -0.28 -12.37
N ASP A 122 12.58 0.82 -11.73
CA ASP A 122 13.11 0.83 -10.36
C ASP A 122 12.11 0.33 -9.30
N TRP A 123 10.82 0.32 -9.64
CA TRP A 123 9.76 -0.18 -8.77
C TRP A 123 9.56 -1.70 -8.88
N ALA A 124 10.08 -2.34 -9.93
CA ALA A 124 10.05 -3.79 -10.07
C ALA A 124 10.94 -4.44 -9.01
N PHE A 125 10.53 -5.61 -8.52
CA PHE A 125 11.41 -6.41 -7.67
C PHE A 125 12.61 -6.92 -8.48
N GLN A 126 13.76 -7.09 -7.82
CA GLN A 126 14.96 -7.63 -8.44
C GLN A 126 14.67 -8.96 -9.17
N GLY A 127 15.16 -9.06 -10.41
CA GLY A 127 14.95 -10.22 -11.26
C GLY A 127 13.57 -10.28 -11.94
N VAL A 128 12.72 -9.28 -11.74
CA VAL A 128 11.45 -9.14 -12.45
C VAL A 128 11.63 -8.18 -13.63
N GLU A 129 11.42 -8.68 -14.84
CA GLU A 129 11.41 -7.87 -16.06
C GLU A 129 9.96 -7.54 -16.46
N LEU A 130 9.67 -6.25 -16.65
CA LEU A 130 8.34 -5.75 -17.03
C LEU A 130 8.49 -4.83 -18.25
N ASP A 131 7.88 -5.21 -19.36
CA ASP A 131 7.85 -4.42 -20.60
C ASP A 131 6.51 -3.68 -20.74
N TYR A 132 6.28 -2.74 -19.82
CA TYR A 132 5.08 -1.91 -19.80
C TYR A 132 5.43 -0.44 -19.66
N LYS A 133 4.68 0.43 -20.36
CA LYS A 133 4.90 1.89 -20.33
C LYS A 133 4.15 2.59 -19.21
N TRP A 134 3.01 2.05 -18.79
CA TRP A 134 2.09 2.72 -17.89
C TRP A 134 1.70 1.85 -16.71
N VAL A 135 1.49 2.50 -15.57
CA VAL A 135 0.85 1.95 -14.37
C VAL A 135 -0.44 2.71 -14.13
N ILE A 136 -1.56 1.98 -14.11
CA ILE A 136 -2.84 2.50 -13.63
C ILE A 136 -2.96 2.05 -12.17
N VAL A 137 -2.99 3.00 -11.25
CA VAL A 137 -3.06 2.74 -9.81
C VAL A 137 -4.51 2.87 -9.35
N ILE A 138 -4.95 1.92 -8.52
CA ILE A 138 -6.30 1.85 -7.98
C ILE A 138 -6.20 1.83 -6.45
N GLY A 139 -6.99 2.67 -5.79
CA GLY A 139 -7.15 2.69 -4.34
C GLY A 139 -8.58 2.35 -3.93
N VAL A 140 -8.71 1.47 -2.94
CA VAL A 140 -10.00 1.12 -2.33
C VAL A 140 -9.98 1.39 -0.83
N ALA A 141 -10.85 2.27 -0.37
CA ALA A 141 -10.91 2.72 1.03
C ALA A 141 -11.46 1.62 1.94
N HIS A 142 -10.86 1.49 3.13
CA HIS A 142 -11.48 0.71 4.19
C HIS A 142 -12.71 1.46 4.73
N ASP A 143 -13.67 0.69 5.22
CA ASP A 143 -14.71 1.18 6.12
C ASP A 143 -14.06 1.65 7.44
N TYR A 144 -14.18 2.95 7.75
CA TYR A 144 -13.55 3.55 8.93
C TYR A 144 -14.04 2.93 10.23
N GLU A 145 -15.33 2.59 10.32
CA GLU A 145 -15.93 2.04 11.54
C GLU A 145 -15.38 0.65 11.85
N LYS A 146 -14.97 -0.09 10.82
CA LYS A 146 -14.33 -1.40 10.96
C LYS A 146 -12.83 -1.26 11.22
N ILE A 147 -12.11 -0.49 10.40
CA ILE A 147 -10.64 -0.41 10.50
C ILE A 147 -10.15 0.25 11.80
N LYS A 148 -10.96 1.15 12.40
CA LYS A 148 -10.61 1.77 13.69
C LYS A 148 -10.54 0.78 14.86
N THR A 149 -11.11 -0.41 14.70
CA THR A 149 -11.04 -1.50 15.71
C THR A 149 -9.70 -2.25 15.69
N ALA A 150 -8.77 -1.89 14.79
CA ALA A 150 -7.47 -2.52 14.72
C ALA A 150 -6.78 -2.61 16.10
N PRO A 151 -6.27 -3.79 16.49
CA PRO A 151 -6.01 -4.96 15.66
C PRO A 151 -7.06 -6.10 15.77
N GLU A 152 -8.29 -5.80 16.17
CA GLU A 152 -9.37 -6.80 16.31
C GLU A 152 -9.75 -7.49 15.00
N ASP A 153 -10.42 -8.64 15.10
CA ASP A 153 -10.84 -9.49 13.98
C ASP A 153 -11.62 -8.72 12.90
N ILE A 154 -12.46 -7.77 13.31
CA ILE A 154 -13.28 -6.93 12.41
C ILE A 154 -12.38 -6.11 11.48
N ALA A 155 -11.32 -5.51 12.01
CA ALA A 155 -10.33 -4.78 11.21
C ALA A 155 -9.56 -5.74 10.27
N GLY A 156 -9.20 -6.93 10.76
CA GLY A 156 -8.57 -7.97 9.95
C GLY A 156 -9.43 -8.39 8.75
N ALA A 157 -10.72 -8.65 8.98
CA ALA A 157 -11.67 -9.02 7.93
C ALA A 157 -11.87 -7.88 6.92
N GLU A 158 -11.92 -6.64 7.41
CA GLU A 158 -12.01 -5.46 6.55
C GLU A 158 -10.80 -5.32 5.62
N VAL A 159 -9.58 -5.55 6.12
CA VAL A 159 -8.37 -5.56 5.29
C VAL A 159 -8.45 -6.62 4.19
N ILE A 160 -8.87 -7.84 4.51
CA ILE A 160 -9.00 -8.93 3.55
C ILE A 160 -10.04 -8.60 2.48
N ARG A 161 -11.18 -8.05 2.88
CA ARG A 161 -12.23 -7.59 1.97
C ARG A 161 -11.71 -6.55 0.99
N GLN A 162 -10.89 -5.59 1.46
CA GLN A 162 -10.31 -4.58 0.58
C GLN A 162 -9.30 -5.13 -0.42
N TYR A 163 -8.53 -6.17 -0.07
CA TYR A 163 -7.74 -6.88 -1.07
C TYR A 163 -8.62 -7.53 -2.16
N GLY A 164 -9.81 -8.03 -1.79
CA GLY A 164 -10.81 -8.51 -2.75
C GLY A 164 -11.30 -7.40 -3.69
N ARG A 165 -11.75 -6.26 -3.14
CA ARG A 165 -12.21 -5.10 -3.93
C ARG A 165 -11.15 -4.58 -4.88
N ALA A 166 -9.92 -4.36 -4.39
CA ALA A 166 -8.79 -3.90 -5.19
C ALA A 166 -8.50 -4.87 -6.35
N LYS A 167 -8.52 -6.18 -6.06
CA LYS A 167 -8.31 -7.23 -7.06
C LYS A 167 -9.40 -7.22 -8.14
N LYS A 168 -10.67 -7.14 -7.74
CA LYS A 168 -11.79 -7.05 -8.67
C LYS A 168 -11.64 -5.83 -9.58
N ALA A 169 -11.44 -4.64 -9.00
CA ALA A 169 -11.30 -3.41 -9.76
C ALA A 169 -10.11 -3.45 -10.75
N SER A 170 -8.95 -3.97 -10.33
CA SER A 170 -7.81 -4.15 -11.24
C SER A 170 -8.08 -5.15 -12.36
N LYS A 171 -8.76 -6.27 -12.08
CA LYS A 171 -9.12 -7.26 -13.11
C LYS A 171 -10.16 -6.72 -14.09
N ASP A 172 -11.11 -5.92 -13.60
CA ASP A 172 -12.12 -5.25 -14.43
C ASP A 172 -11.43 -4.24 -15.38
N VAL A 173 -10.54 -3.39 -14.85
CA VAL A 173 -9.73 -2.46 -15.66
C VAL A 173 -8.85 -3.20 -16.67
N ALA A 174 -8.14 -4.24 -16.25
CA ALA A 174 -7.31 -5.03 -17.15
C ALA A 174 -8.14 -5.66 -18.29
N THR A 175 -9.28 -6.24 -17.95
CA THR A 175 -10.23 -6.83 -18.91
C THR A 175 -10.78 -5.79 -19.88
N TRP A 176 -11.11 -4.58 -19.40
CA TRP A 176 -11.59 -3.49 -20.23
C TRP A 176 -10.57 -3.07 -21.31
N ILE A 177 -9.28 -3.04 -20.94
CA ILE A 177 -8.16 -2.75 -21.85
C ILE A 177 -7.98 -3.89 -22.87
N ARG A 178 -7.97 -5.13 -22.39
CA ARG A 178 -7.79 -6.34 -23.24
C ARG A 178 -8.91 -6.53 -24.25
N ASN A 179 -10.14 -6.19 -23.90
CA ASN A 179 -11.28 -6.22 -24.81
C ASN A 179 -11.17 -5.20 -25.97
N ARG A 180 -10.16 -4.32 -25.95
CA ARG A 180 -9.87 -3.34 -27.01
C ARG A 180 -8.51 -3.58 -27.68
N GLY A 181 -8.02 -4.81 -27.57
CA GLY A 181 -6.83 -5.29 -28.28
C GLY A 181 -5.48 -4.91 -27.65
N TRP A 182 -5.47 -4.30 -26.46
CA TRP A 182 -4.23 -3.94 -25.77
C TRP A 182 -3.91 -4.94 -24.66
N ASP A 183 -2.64 -5.31 -24.51
CA ASP A 183 -2.21 -6.11 -23.37
C ASP A 183 -2.25 -5.30 -22.06
N SER A 184 -2.55 -5.99 -20.97
CA SER A 184 -2.53 -5.45 -19.62
C SER A 184 -2.30 -6.53 -18.58
N PHE A 185 -1.70 -6.19 -17.45
CA PHE A 185 -1.44 -7.10 -16.34
C PHE A 185 -1.91 -6.51 -15.02
N ALA A 186 -2.85 -7.19 -14.36
CA ALA A 186 -3.36 -6.79 -13.05
C ALA A 186 -2.43 -7.30 -11.93
N ASN A 187 -1.66 -6.39 -11.32
CA ASN A 187 -0.82 -6.67 -10.15
C ASN A 187 -1.62 -6.35 -8.87
N THR A 188 -1.94 -7.38 -8.09
CA THR A 188 -2.89 -7.28 -6.97
C THR A 188 -2.33 -7.91 -5.69
N GLY A 189 -2.72 -7.36 -4.54
CA GLY A 189 -2.40 -7.94 -3.24
C GLY A 189 -3.24 -9.17 -2.86
N PRO A 190 -2.95 -9.79 -1.70
CA PRO A 190 -1.99 -9.37 -0.68
C PRO A 190 -0.53 -9.72 -1.01
N MET A 191 -0.29 -10.51 -2.05
CA MET A 191 1.07 -10.83 -2.50
C MET A 191 1.75 -9.57 -3.04
N ALA A 192 3.06 -9.45 -2.81
CA ALA A 192 3.87 -8.34 -3.30
C ALA A 192 3.89 -8.28 -4.83
N GLY A 193 3.74 -9.44 -5.49
CA GLY A 193 3.67 -9.55 -6.93
C GLY A 193 4.96 -9.11 -7.59
N THR A 194 4.84 -8.27 -8.62
CA THR A 194 5.92 -7.92 -9.55
C THR A 194 6.62 -6.60 -9.22
N MET A 195 5.96 -5.70 -8.51
CA MET A 195 6.48 -4.35 -8.21
C MET A 195 5.93 -3.79 -6.90
N VAL A 196 6.63 -2.81 -6.32
CA VAL A 196 6.12 -2.00 -5.20
C VAL A 196 5.18 -0.90 -5.70
N MET A 197 3.99 -0.79 -5.11
CA MET A 197 2.93 0.10 -5.61
C MET A 197 2.94 1.52 -5.00
N ILE A 198 3.58 1.72 -3.85
CA ILE A 198 3.59 3.03 -3.17
C ILE A 198 4.24 4.13 -4.03
N PRO A 199 5.42 3.92 -4.66
CA PRO A 199 6.01 4.94 -5.52
C PRO A 199 5.10 5.36 -6.68
N ALA A 200 4.49 4.39 -7.36
CA ALA A 200 3.53 4.67 -8.44
C ALA A 200 2.31 5.46 -7.93
N ALA A 201 1.80 5.14 -6.74
CA ALA A 201 0.70 5.86 -6.12
C ALA A 201 1.06 7.32 -5.77
N ILE A 202 2.29 7.57 -5.33
CA ILE A 202 2.81 8.92 -5.10
C ILE A 202 2.85 9.69 -6.43
N GLU A 203 3.45 9.10 -7.47
CA GLU A 203 3.59 9.75 -8.78
C GLU A 203 2.25 10.04 -9.45
N CYS A 204 1.25 9.17 -9.29
CA CYS A 204 -0.09 9.42 -9.84
C CYS A 204 -0.95 10.36 -8.97
N GLY A 205 -0.38 10.91 -7.89
CA GLY A 205 -1.02 11.93 -7.06
C GLY A 205 -1.98 11.43 -5.99
N PHE A 206 -1.86 10.18 -5.53
CA PHE A 206 -2.68 9.70 -4.41
C PHE A 206 -2.28 10.34 -3.08
N GLY A 207 -1.03 10.79 -2.94
CA GLY A 207 -0.53 11.42 -1.73
C GLY A 207 0.96 11.17 -1.50
N GLU A 208 1.36 11.12 -0.24
CA GLU A 208 2.78 11.14 0.16
C GLU A 208 3.08 10.04 1.20
N LEU A 209 4.34 9.63 1.33
CA LEU A 209 4.74 8.61 2.29
C LEU A 209 4.64 9.13 3.73
N GLY A 210 3.83 8.47 4.56
CA GLY A 210 3.70 8.76 5.98
C GLY A 210 4.74 8.06 6.85
N LYS A 211 4.92 8.57 8.07
CA LYS A 211 5.85 8.00 9.09
C LYS A 211 5.67 6.50 9.34
N HIS A 212 4.44 6.01 9.25
CA HIS A 212 4.13 4.58 9.44
C HIS A 212 4.41 3.72 8.18
N GLY A 213 5.16 4.23 7.20
CA GLY A 213 5.59 3.47 6.02
C GLY A 213 4.48 3.16 5.01
N SER A 214 3.35 3.87 5.07
CA SER A 214 2.26 3.76 4.09
C SER A 214 1.92 5.12 3.52
N ILE A 215 1.29 5.16 2.35
CA ILE A 215 0.85 6.39 1.72
C ILE A 215 -0.28 7.06 2.53
N ILE A 216 -0.24 8.38 2.65
CA ILE A 216 -1.29 9.23 3.22
C ILE A 216 -1.93 10.02 2.07
N ASN A 217 -3.19 9.73 1.81
CA ASN A 217 -4.06 10.49 0.92
C ASN A 217 -4.83 11.58 1.71
N LYS A 218 -5.19 12.67 1.04
CA LYS A 218 -5.91 13.80 1.65
C LYS A 218 -7.31 13.41 2.12
N GLU A 219 -8.05 12.60 1.38
CA GLU A 219 -9.43 12.21 1.70
C GLU A 219 -9.50 10.97 2.61
N TYR A 220 -8.69 9.95 2.31
CA TYR A 220 -8.78 8.62 2.93
C TYR A 220 -7.66 8.32 3.94
N GLY A 221 -6.76 9.27 4.19
CA GLY A 221 -5.59 9.07 5.04
C GLY A 221 -4.76 7.89 4.56
N SER A 222 -4.40 6.98 5.45
CA SER A 222 -3.74 5.70 5.08
C SER A 222 -4.69 4.51 5.11
N SER A 223 -5.99 4.78 5.18
CA SER A 223 -7.01 3.76 5.34
C SER A 223 -7.57 3.29 4.01
N PHE A 224 -6.68 2.80 3.14
CA PHE A 224 -7.05 2.20 1.86
C PHE A 224 -6.02 1.16 1.40
N ARG A 225 -6.38 0.35 0.40
CA ARG A 225 -5.50 -0.64 -0.23
C ARG A 225 -5.22 -0.28 -1.69
N LEU A 226 -4.01 -0.62 -2.12
CA LEU A 226 -3.55 -0.41 -3.48
C LEU A 226 -3.64 -1.69 -4.30
N SER A 227 -3.93 -1.51 -5.58
CA SER A 227 -3.67 -2.46 -6.67
C SER A 227 -3.29 -1.68 -7.91
N CYS A 228 -2.71 -2.33 -8.92
CA CYS A 228 -2.41 -1.64 -10.17
C CYS A 228 -2.58 -2.52 -11.41
N VAL A 229 -2.67 -1.87 -12.56
CA VAL A 229 -2.67 -2.49 -13.88
C VAL A 229 -1.51 -1.93 -14.69
N LEU A 230 -0.61 -2.80 -15.14
CA LEU A 230 0.45 -2.48 -16.07
C LEU A 230 -0.06 -2.62 -17.50
N THR A 231 0.30 -1.69 -18.40
CA THR A 231 -0.17 -1.73 -19.80
C THR A 231 0.70 -0.88 -20.73
N ASN A 232 0.57 -1.15 -22.03
CA ASN A 232 1.20 -0.38 -23.11
C ASN A 232 0.22 0.52 -23.89
N VAL A 233 -1.06 0.54 -23.50
CA VAL A 233 -2.04 1.45 -24.12
C VAL A 233 -1.58 2.91 -23.91
N PRO A 234 -1.65 3.79 -24.93
CA PRO A 234 -1.23 5.19 -24.78
C PRO A 234 -2.12 5.93 -23.78
N LEU A 235 -1.53 6.51 -22.73
CA LEU A 235 -2.25 7.23 -21.67
C LEU A 235 -1.62 8.59 -21.37
N ILE A 236 -2.34 9.41 -20.60
CA ILE A 236 -1.90 10.68 -20.04
C ILE A 236 -1.77 10.50 -18.52
N PRO A 237 -0.60 10.84 -17.93
CA PRO A 237 -0.41 10.69 -16.49
C PRO A 237 -1.31 11.65 -15.70
N THR A 238 -1.75 11.21 -14.53
CA THR A 238 -2.38 12.09 -13.54
C THR A 238 -1.31 12.91 -12.83
N PRO A 239 -1.60 14.18 -12.49
CA PRO A 239 -0.60 15.03 -11.84
C PRO A 239 -0.30 14.54 -10.43
N ARG A 240 0.99 14.53 -10.06
CA ARG A 240 1.44 14.34 -8.68
C ARG A 240 0.86 15.44 -7.79
N GLN A 241 0.49 15.09 -6.56
CA GLN A 241 -0.04 16.00 -5.56
C GLN A 241 0.84 15.94 -4.30
N SER A 242 0.98 17.07 -3.61
CA SER A 242 1.71 17.17 -2.33
C SER A 242 0.84 17.91 -1.33
N TYR A 243 0.87 17.44 -0.09
CA TYR A 243 0.04 17.92 1.01
C TYR A 243 0.88 18.22 2.27
N ASP A 244 2.20 18.38 2.10
CA ASP A 244 3.19 18.59 3.17
C ASP A 244 3.08 17.51 4.29
N VAL A 245 2.79 16.25 3.91
CA VAL A 245 2.65 15.11 4.86
C VAL A 245 3.94 14.89 5.65
N ASP A 246 5.10 15.10 5.02
CA ASP A 246 6.40 14.92 5.65
C ASP A 246 6.62 15.90 6.81
N ASP A 247 6.30 17.18 6.61
CA ASP A 247 6.33 18.21 7.65
C ASP A 247 5.37 17.88 8.80
N PHE A 248 4.17 17.41 8.48
CA PHE A 248 3.24 16.92 9.50
C PHE A 248 3.81 15.74 10.30
N CYS A 249 4.36 14.74 9.60
CA CYS A 249 4.89 13.52 10.19
C CYS A 249 6.11 13.77 11.08
N SER A 250 6.96 14.76 10.75
CA SER A 250 8.13 15.11 11.55
C SER A 250 7.77 15.47 13.01
N ARG A 251 6.61 16.13 13.21
CA ARG A 251 6.10 16.58 14.51
C ARG A 251 5.09 15.64 15.15
N CYS A 252 4.37 14.87 14.34
CA CYS A 252 3.36 13.94 14.82
C CYS A 252 4.00 12.68 15.41
N ARG A 253 3.60 12.28 16.61
CA ARG A 253 4.08 11.06 17.30
C ARG A 253 2.98 10.01 17.53
N VAL A 254 1.85 10.12 16.83
CA VAL A 254 0.65 9.29 17.08
C VAL A 254 0.91 7.80 16.79
N CYS A 255 1.32 7.46 15.56
CA CYS A 255 1.58 6.06 15.17
C CYS A 255 2.77 5.45 15.94
N GLU A 256 3.81 6.24 16.19
CA GLU A 256 4.99 5.88 17.01
C GLU A 256 4.58 5.46 18.43
N ASN A 257 3.78 6.29 19.12
CA ASN A 257 3.31 5.98 20.46
C ASN A 257 2.39 4.75 20.51
N ALA A 258 1.55 4.59 19.47
CA ALA A 258 0.57 3.51 19.40
C ALA A 258 1.16 2.14 19.01
N CYS A 259 2.25 2.11 18.24
CA CYS A 259 2.87 0.88 17.72
C CYS A 259 3.32 -0.06 18.86
N PRO A 260 2.68 -1.22 19.06
CA PRO A 260 2.99 -2.12 20.17
C PRO A 260 4.46 -2.59 20.23
N PRO A 261 5.08 -3.03 19.12
CA PRO A 261 6.48 -3.47 19.13
C PRO A 261 7.50 -2.31 19.05
N GLY A 262 7.06 -1.05 18.96
CA GLY A 262 7.99 0.08 18.82
C GLY A 262 8.76 0.06 17.50
N ALA A 263 8.12 -0.34 16.41
CA ALA A 263 8.73 -0.47 15.08
C ALA A 263 8.82 0.85 14.29
N ILE A 264 8.18 1.92 14.76
CA ILE A 264 8.12 3.21 14.08
C ILE A 264 8.97 4.20 14.86
N GLY A 265 9.99 4.77 14.21
CA GLY A 265 10.92 5.72 14.81
C GLY A 265 10.55 7.20 14.58
N PRO A 266 11.21 8.11 15.33
CA PRO A 266 11.00 9.55 15.19
C PRO A 266 11.73 10.17 13.99
N GLU A 267 12.67 9.45 13.38
CA GLU A 267 13.58 9.86 12.31
C GLU A 267 13.41 8.98 11.07
N LYS A 268 13.82 9.51 9.91
CA LYS A 268 13.91 8.76 8.66
C LYS A 268 15.15 7.86 8.67
N ALA A 269 15.17 6.88 7.79
CA ALA A 269 16.32 6.02 7.57
C ALA A 269 16.67 5.97 6.08
N THR A 270 17.95 5.76 5.79
CA THR A 270 18.40 5.46 4.44
C THR A 270 18.04 4.02 4.10
N VAL A 271 17.29 3.82 3.01
CA VAL A 271 16.86 2.50 2.53
C VAL A 271 17.05 2.45 1.03
N ARG A 272 18.04 1.67 0.58
CA ARG A 272 18.41 1.52 -0.85
C ARG A 272 18.71 2.87 -1.52
N GLY A 273 19.55 3.68 -0.88
CA GLY A 273 19.99 4.99 -1.37
C GLY A 273 19.00 6.13 -1.22
N GLU A 274 17.86 5.90 -0.58
CA GLU A 274 16.83 6.94 -0.36
C GLU A 274 16.58 7.16 1.14
N GLU A 275 16.63 8.41 1.58
CA GLU A 275 16.21 8.78 2.95
C GLU A 275 14.68 8.88 3.03
N LYS A 276 14.06 7.99 3.81
CA LYS A 276 12.60 7.94 3.94
C LYS A 276 12.12 7.46 5.30
N TRP A 277 10.83 7.68 5.58
CA TRP A 277 10.19 7.06 6.73
C TRP A 277 10.21 5.53 6.58
N TYR A 278 10.65 4.85 7.63
CA TYR A 278 10.83 3.40 7.62
C TYR A 278 10.22 2.77 8.86
N VAL A 279 9.62 1.60 8.68
CA VAL A 279 9.11 0.76 9.76
C VAL A 279 10.07 -0.40 9.90
N ASP A 280 10.63 -0.56 11.10
CA ASP A 280 11.51 -1.67 11.46
C ASP A 280 10.76 -2.99 11.25
N PHE A 281 11.16 -3.72 10.21
CA PHE A 281 10.50 -4.92 9.75
C PHE A 281 10.54 -6.00 10.83
N ASP A 282 11.72 -6.24 11.42
CA ASP A 282 11.95 -7.31 12.40
C ASP A 282 11.14 -7.10 13.68
N LYS A 283 10.87 -5.83 14.05
CA LYS A 283 9.97 -5.50 15.16
C LYS A 283 8.49 -5.60 14.78
N CYS A 284 8.12 -5.13 13.59
CA CYS A 284 6.72 -5.06 13.17
C CYS A 284 6.10 -6.44 12.93
N ILE A 285 6.84 -7.32 12.24
CA ILE A 285 6.34 -8.58 11.70
C ILE A 285 5.79 -9.53 12.77
N PRO A 286 6.43 -9.72 13.93
CA PRO A 286 5.89 -10.62 14.94
C PRO A 286 4.48 -10.23 15.42
N PHE A 287 4.25 -8.94 15.71
CA PHE A 287 2.93 -8.46 16.13
C PHE A 287 1.94 -8.49 14.97
N PHE A 288 2.41 -8.14 13.76
CA PHE A 288 1.63 -8.22 12.53
C PHE A 288 1.08 -9.62 12.32
N ASN A 289 1.92 -10.63 12.46
CA ASN A 289 1.59 -12.02 12.19
C ASN A 289 0.54 -12.57 13.15
N GLU A 290 0.66 -12.23 14.43
CA GLU A 290 -0.26 -12.67 15.47
C GLU A 290 -1.65 -12.01 15.38
N ASN A 291 -1.77 -10.89 14.66
CA ASN A 291 -2.96 -10.02 14.72
C ASN A 291 -3.49 -9.59 13.34
N TYR A 292 -3.65 -10.53 12.39
CA TYR A 292 -4.27 -10.28 11.06
C TYR A 292 -3.68 -9.10 10.28
N GLY A 293 -2.41 -8.78 10.51
CA GLY A 293 -1.75 -7.63 9.91
C GLY A 293 -1.84 -6.30 10.66
N CYS A 294 -2.29 -6.32 11.92
CA CYS A 294 -2.26 -5.25 12.92
C CYS A 294 -3.05 -3.98 12.56
N SER A 295 -2.62 -3.22 11.55
CA SER A 295 -3.25 -1.98 11.05
C SER A 295 -3.45 -0.84 12.06
N ILE A 296 -2.94 -0.93 13.30
CA ILE A 296 -3.09 0.13 14.33
C ILE A 296 -2.55 1.47 13.84
N CYS A 297 -1.36 1.49 13.23
CA CYS A 297 -0.69 2.73 12.85
C CYS A 297 -1.44 3.49 11.75
N ILE A 298 -2.09 2.78 10.82
CA ILE A 298 -2.89 3.39 9.76
C ILE A 298 -4.27 3.81 10.27
N SER A 299 -4.87 3.07 11.20
CA SER A 299 -6.21 3.38 11.71
C SER A 299 -6.22 4.59 12.64
N ILE A 300 -5.20 4.73 13.48
CA ILE A 300 -5.08 5.83 14.44
C ILE A 300 -4.43 7.09 13.84
N CYS A 301 -3.93 7.02 12.60
CA CYS A 301 -3.34 8.17 11.93
C CYS A 301 -4.35 9.32 11.87
N PRO A 302 -4.00 10.56 12.28
CA PRO A 302 -4.92 11.69 12.23
C PRO A 302 -5.55 11.93 10.86
N TRP A 303 -4.84 11.57 9.78
CA TRP A 303 -5.33 11.71 8.41
C TRP A 303 -6.40 10.68 8.04
N SER A 304 -6.42 9.52 8.71
CA SER A 304 -7.38 8.45 8.47
C SER A 304 -8.73 8.68 9.16
N ILE A 305 -8.85 9.73 9.99
CA ILE A 305 -10.13 10.12 10.57
C ILE A 305 -10.95 10.82 9.47
N PRO A 306 -12.21 10.40 9.22
CA PRO A 306 -13.07 11.00 8.21
C PRO A 306 -13.11 12.53 8.31
N ASP A 307 -13.05 13.17 7.14
CA ASP A 307 -13.06 14.63 6.95
C ASP A 307 -11.91 15.39 7.62
N ARG A 308 -10.93 14.71 8.22
CA ARG A 308 -9.83 15.38 8.93
C ARG A 308 -8.66 15.72 8.02
N GLY A 309 -8.36 14.88 7.03
CA GLY A 309 -7.26 15.13 6.09
C GLY A 309 -7.36 16.48 5.36
N PRO A 310 -8.50 16.87 4.75
CA PRO A 310 -8.62 18.18 4.10
C PRO A 310 -8.39 19.35 5.07
N ARG A 311 -8.89 19.23 6.31
CA ARG A 311 -8.66 20.23 7.37
C ARG A 311 -7.19 20.32 7.79
N ILE A 312 -6.46 19.20 7.81
CA ILE A 312 -5.02 19.20 8.08
C ILE A 312 -4.29 19.93 6.96
N VAL A 313 -4.64 19.69 5.69
CA VAL A 313 -4.04 20.39 4.55
C VAL A 313 -4.24 21.90 4.67
N GLU A 314 -5.47 22.37 4.94
CA GLU A 314 -5.73 23.80 5.15
C GLU A 314 -4.90 24.39 6.29
N GLN A 315 -4.72 23.66 7.39
CA GLN A 315 -3.89 24.11 8.51
C GLN A 315 -2.41 24.22 8.15
N LEU A 316 -1.89 23.27 7.39
CA LEU A 316 -0.50 23.29 6.91
C LEU A 316 -0.25 24.44 5.94
N LEU A 317 -1.19 24.68 5.00
CA LEU A 317 -1.12 25.80 4.07
C LEU A 317 -1.10 27.15 4.79
N ARG A 318 -2.04 27.38 5.72
CA ARG A 318 -2.06 28.62 6.54
C ARG A 318 -0.78 28.83 7.32
N ARG A 319 -0.20 27.75 7.85
CA ARG A 319 1.08 27.82 8.57
C ARG A 319 2.22 28.23 7.64
N LYS A 320 2.26 27.69 6.43
CA LYS A 320 3.27 28.00 5.41
C LYS A 320 3.18 29.45 4.95
N GLU A 321 1.97 29.93 4.66
CA GLU A 321 1.70 31.34 4.32
C GLU A 321 2.20 32.28 5.43
N LYS A 322 1.88 31.97 6.69
CA LYS A 322 2.35 32.76 7.85
C LYS A 322 3.88 32.72 8.01
N LEU A 323 4.52 31.59 7.70
CA LEU A 323 5.99 31.51 7.76
C LEU A 323 6.64 32.37 6.67
N ASN A 324 6.10 32.32 5.46
CA ASN A 324 6.61 33.10 4.32
C ASN A 324 6.48 34.61 4.59
N SER A 325 5.35 35.07 5.15
CA SER A 325 5.17 36.49 5.47
C SER A 325 6.14 37.01 6.54
N LEU A 326 6.68 36.13 7.40
CA LEU A 326 7.66 36.49 8.44
C LEU A 326 9.11 36.51 7.93
N VAL A 327 9.38 35.97 6.74
CA VAL A 327 10.71 35.98 6.10
C VAL A 327 10.85 37.16 5.15
N GLU A 328 9.73 37.75 4.70
CA GLU A 328 9.68 38.91 3.82
C GLU A 328 9.72 40.26 4.58
N GLU A 329 9.65 40.25 5.92
CA GLU A 329 9.85 41.40 6.84
C GLU A 329 11.27 41.40 7.44
#